data_AF-A0A4S9SLT1-F1
#
_entry.id   AF-A0A4S9SLT1-F1
#
_cell.length_a   1.000
_cell.length_b   1.000
_cell.length_c   1.000
_cell.angle_alpha   90.00
_cell.angle_beta   90.00
_cell.angle_gamma   90.00
#
_symmetry.space_group_name_H-M   'P 1'
#
loop_
_entity.id
_entity.type
_entity.pdbx_description
1 polymer ?
#
loop_
_entity_poly.entity_id
_entity_poly.type
_entity_poly.pdbx_seq_one_letter_code
_entity_poly.pdbx_strand_id
1 'polypeptide(L)'
;MKFSSAIVLPLLSLGSGLAAAASWSFEDATLSISSKGAGVGGALKEKLSPVSRLTKQVKLGPTDSLKLVMTTTEDKTAKRPHQAFLTLHEPKTGLEESFVFNVKESGKAKVELSQKDLPFQFLTASAPIQAKLLIASFGSSDAYYTHAFDLTISRDPNVPLSTPEAPLRYGKLSEINHIFRSDPKSPPTILSGVFTLAILACLPALVGGWLFLGANFSHLPKAMNAAPVSHALFFGSIVAMEFVFFLYYSSWTLFQILPPAGLIGTVAFLSGSKALGEVQQRRLAGLR
;
A
#
# COMPACT_ATOMS: atom_id res chain seq x y z
N MET A 1 56.14 -64.52 51.16
CA MET A 1 55.00 -64.66 50.23
C MET A 1 54.78 -63.34 49.52
N LYS A 2 54.96 -63.29 48.20
CA LYS A 2 54.25 -62.38 47.26
C LYS A 2 54.67 -62.73 45.83
N PHE A 3 53.64 -62.93 45.01
CA PHE A 3 53.64 -63.57 43.71
C PHE A 3 54.02 -62.63 42.56
N SER A 4 54.66 -63.19 41.55
CA SER A 4 54.83 -62.62 40.19
C SER A 4 53.47 -62.39 39.51
N SER A 5 53.39 -61.37 38.65
CA SER A 5 52.53 -61.39 37.46
C SER A 5 53.08 -60.42 36.43
N ALA A 6 53.65 -60.97 35.36
CA ALA A 6 53.99 -60.28 34.13
C ALA A 6 52.72 -60.17 33.27
N ILE A 7 52.44 -58.98 32.74
CA ILE A 7 51.30 -58.73 31.85
C ILE A 7 51.82 -58.75 30.40
N VAL A 8 51.32 -59.71 29.63
CA VAL A 8 51.52 -59.85 28.19
C VAL A 8 50.31 -59.24 27.49
N LEU A 9 50.53 -58.30 26.56
CA LEU A 9 49.51 -57.77 25.65
C LEU A 9 49.56 -58.52 24.32
N PRO A 10 48.42 -59.01 23.77
CA PRO A 10 48.35 -59.46 22.39
C PRO A 10 47.87 -58.33 21.47
N LEU A 11 48.61 -58.11 20.38
CA LEU A 11 48.26 -57.21 19.28
C LEU A 11 47.37 -57.99 18.28
N LEU A 12 46.09 -57.63 18.17
CA LEU A 12 45.16 -58.19 17.19
C LEU A 12 45.03 -57.23 16.00
N SER A 13 45.64 -57.59 14.87
CA SER A 13 45.50 -56.90 13.59
C SER A 13 44.23 -57.35 12.87
N LEU A 14 43.19 -56.50 12.87
CA LEU A 14 42.03 -56.64 11.98
C LEU A 14 42.33 -55.94 10.66
N GLY A 15 42.60 -56.72 9.62
CA GLY A 15 42.58 -56.25 8.23
C GLY A 15 41.14 -56.14 7.74
N SER A 16 40.58 -54.94 7.75
CA SER A 16 39.32 -54.64 7.08
C SER A 16 39.59 -54.39 5.59
N GLY A 17 39.20 -55.33 4.74
CA GLY A 17 39.03 -55.05 3.32
C GLY A 17 37.97 -53.96 3.15
N LEU A 18 38.33 -52.85 2.52
CA LEU A 18 37.41 -51.79 2.13
C LEU A 18 36.45 -52.35 1.07
N ALA A 19 35.31 -52.89 1.48
CA ALA A 19 34.16 -53.00 0.61
C ALA A 19 33.66 -51.57 0.39
N ALA A 20 33.88 -51.02 -0.80
CA ALA A 20 33.22 -49.77 -1.20
C ALA A 20 31.71 -49.99 -1.04
N ALA A 21 31.04 -49.11 -0.30
CA ALA A 21 29.59 -49.16 -0.17
C ALA A 21 28.98 -49.01 -1.57
N ALA A 22 28.04 -49.89 -1.89
CA ALA A 22 27.34 -49.85 -3.15
C ALA A 22 26.68 -48.47 -3.32
N SER A 23 26.72 -47.88 -4.50
CA SER A 23 26.12 -46.55 -4.73
C SER A 23 25.19 -46.55 -5.93
N TRP A 24 24.07 -45.86 -5.78
CA TRP A 24 23.16 -45.60 -6.89
C TRP A 24 23.74 -44.52 -7.81
N SER A 25 23.57 -44.71 -9.10
CA SER A 25 24.00 -43.78 -10.13
C SER A 25 23.13 -43.95 -11.38
N PHE A 26 23.50 -43.30 -12.47
CA PHE A 26 22.88 -43.48 -13.77
C PHE A 26 23.90 -43.51 -14.90
N GLU A 27 23.53 -44.17 -15.99
CA GLU A 27 24.27 -44.20 -17.26
C GLU A 27 23.37 -43.75 -18.41
N ASP A 28 23.98 -43.31 -19.51
CA ASP A 28 23.30 -42.88 -20.75
C ASP A 28 22.19 -41.84 -20.56
N ALA A 29 22.34 -40.94 -19.58
CA ALA A 29 21.35 -39.89 -19.36
C ALA A 29 21.36 -38.86 -20.50
N THR A 30 20.22 -38.74 -21.17
CA THR A 30 20.00 -37.78 -22.25
C THR A 30 18.83 -36.89 -21.88
N LEU A 31 19.13 -35.61 -21.72
CA LEU A 31 18.14 -34.54 -21.64
C LEU A 31 17.78 -34.11 -23.06
N SER A 32 16.49 -34.05 -23.36
CA SER A 32 15.99 -33.61 -24.66
C SER A 32 14.86 -32.59 -24.49
N ILE A 33 14.95 -31.46 -25.20
CA ILE A 33 13.85 -30.49 -25.30
C ILE A 33 13.30 -30.59 -26.72
N SER A 34 12.05 -31.00 -26.86
CA SER A 34 11.36 -31.09 -28.15
C SER A 34 10.25 -30.06 -28.24
N SER A 35 10.27 -29.21 -29.27
CA SER A 35 9.19 -28.27 -29.56
C SER A 35 8.10 -28.91 -30.42
N LYS A 36 6.83 -28.62 -30.15
CA LYS A 36 5.70 -29.12 -30.94
C LYS A 36 5.75 -28.53 -32.37
N GLY A 37 6.11 -29.36 -33.35
CA GLY A 37 6.26 -28.96 -34.77
C GLY A 37 7.70 -28.95 -35.28
N ALA A 38 8.70 -29.18 -34.41
CA ALA A 38 10.06 -29.45 -34.83
C ALA A 38 10.15 -30.88 -35.39
N GLY A 39 10.45 -31.02 -36.68
CA GLY A 39 10.70 -32.32 -37.30
C GLY A 39 11.85 -33.10 -36.65
N VAL A 40 12.15 -34.29 -37.17
CA VAL A 40 13.22 -35.19 -36.68
C VAL A 40 14.58 -34.48 -36.78
N GLY A 41 15.03 -33.86 -35.68
CA GLY A 41 16.31 -33.14 -35.61
C GLY A 41 16.29 -31.81 -34.85
N GLY A 42 15.11 -31.23 -34.59
CA GLY A 42 14.99 -29.92 -33.91
C GLY A 42 14.99 -29.96 -32.38
N ALA A 43 15.33 -31.09 -31.75
CA ALA A 43 15.36 -31.22 -30.30
C ALA A 43 16.78 -30.95 -29.75
N LEU A 44 16.91 -30.02 -28.81
CA LEU A 44 18.16 -29.83 -28.06
C LEU A 44 18.41 -31.12 -27.27
N LYS A 45 19.55 -31.78 -27.51
CA LYS A 45 19.96 -32.99 -26.78
C LYS A 45 21.25 -32.71 -26.03
N GLU A 46 21.21 -32.88 -24.72
CA GLU A 46 22.37 -32.73 -23.85
C GLU A 46 22.58 -34.02 -23.07
N LYS A 47 23.82 -34.50 -23.02
CA LYS A 47 24.18 -35.67 -22.22
C LYS A 47 24.47 -35.22 -20.80
N LEU A 48 23.87 -35.90 -19.84
CA LEU A 48 24.09 -35.69 -18.42
C LEU A 48 25.10 -36.73 -17.92
N SER A 49 25.95 -36.34 -16.97
CA SER A 49 26.85 -37.26 -16.28
C SER A 49 26.57 -37.25 -14.78
N PRO A 50 26.87 -38.34 -14.05
CA PRO A 50 26.63 -38.41 -12.60
C PRO A 50 27.51 -37.48 -11.76
N VAL A 51 28.62 -36.97 -12.33
CA VAL A 51 29.64 -36.23 -11.57
C VAL A 51 29.69 -34.75 -11.98
N SER A 52 29.34 -34.43 -13.23
CA SER A 52 29.42 -33.07 -13.77
C SER A 52 28.03 -32.51 -14.06
N ARG A 53 27.70 -31.38 -13.43
CA ARG A 53 26.52 -30.58 -13.78
C ARG A 53 26.61 -30.03 -15.21
N LEU A 54 25.47 -29.82 -15.84
CA LEU A 54 25.40 -29.04 -17.08
C LEU A 54 25.68 -27.57 -16.80
N THR A 55 26.68 -27.01 -17.47
CA THR A 55 27.06 -25.58 -17.34
C THR A 55 26.10 -24.65 -18.08
N LYS A 56 25.38 -25.18 -19.08
CA LYS A 56 24.46 -24.42 -19.91
C LYS A 56 23.04 -24.48 -19.32
N GLN A 57 22.41 -23.32 -19.21
CA GLN A 57 21.01 -23.24 -18.76
C GLN A 57 20.07 -23.77 -19.83
N VAL A 58 19.16 -24.62 -19.40
CA VAL A 58 18.16 -25.30 -20.23
C VAL A 58 16.91 -24.42 -20.27
N LYS A 59 16.48 -23.99 -21.46
CA LYS A 59 15.30 -23.13 -21.61
C LYS A 59 14.09 -23.97 -22.03
N LEU A 60 12.97 -23.82 -21.31
CA LEU A 60 11.70 -24.48 -21.62
C LEU A 60 10.68 -23.45 -22.12
N GLY A 61 10.38 -23.46 -23.41
CA GLY A 61 9.36 -22.62 -24.03
C GLY A 61 7.92 -23.14 -23.85
N PRO A 62 6.91 -22.37 -24.27
CA PRO A 62 5.49 -22.66 -24.04
C PRO A 62 4.98 -23.91 -24.75
N THR A 63 5.56 -24.26 -25.89
CA THR A 63 5.22 -25.43 -26.70
C THR A 63 6.23 -26.56 -26.58
N ASP A 64 7.20 -26.42 -25.68
CA ASP A 64 8.30 -27.35 -25.51
C ASP A 64 7.96 -28.43 -24.48
N SER A 65 8.46 -29.63 -24.73
CA SER A 65 8.42 -30.75 -23.80
C SER A 65 9.85 -31.14 -23.42
N LEU A 66 10.14 -31.15 -22.13
CA LEU A 66 11.39 -31.62 -21.54
C LEU A 66 11.26 -33.12 -21.29
N LYS A 67 12.12 -33.90 -21.93
CA LYS A 67 12.18 -35.35 -21.81
C LYS A 67 13.56 -35.76 -21.35
N LEU A 68 13.61 -36.44 -20.22
CA LEU A 68 14.84 -36.96 -19.63
C LEU A 68 14.76 -38.48 -19.58
N VAL A 69 15.73 -39.13 -20.24
CA VAL A 69 15.84 -40.59 -20.31
C VAL A 69 17.20 -40.97 -19.75
N MET A 70 17.26 -41.95 -18.87
CA MET A 70 18.49 -42.46 -18.28
C MET A 70 18.36 -43.93 -17.94
N THR A 71 19.47 -44.61 -17.68
CA THR A 71 19.49 -45.98 -17.14
C THR A 71 20.01 -45.92 -15.72
N THR A 72 19.20 -46.28 -14.73
CA THR A 72 19.59 -46.31 -13.32
C THR A 72 20.45 -47.53 -13.04
N THR A 73 21.55 -47.32 -12.31
CA THR A 73 22.52 -48.37 -11.99
C THR A 73 22.81 -48.41 -10.50
N GLU A 74 23.00 -49.61 -9.98
CA GLU A 74 23.58 -49.88 -8.66
C GLU A 74 24.92 -50.56 -8.91
N ASP A 75 26.03 -49.91 -8.55
CA ASP A 75 27.40 -50.39 -8.83
C ASP A 75 27.62 -50.88 -10.27
N LYS A 76 27.19 -50.07 -11.24
CA LYS A 76 27.29 -50.34 -12.70
C LYS A 76 26.40 -51.47 -13.20
N THR A 77 25.55 -52.05 -12.36
CA THR A 77 24.51 -53.00 -12.79
C THR A 77 23.19 -52.26 -12.97
N ALA A 78 22.60 -52.35 -14.16
CA ALA A 78 21.30 -51.74 -14.42
C ALA A 78 20.22 -52.41 -13.57
N LYS A 79 19.59 -51.63 -12.69
CA LYS A 79 18.56 -52.10 -11.77
C LYS A 79 17.46 -51.06 -11.60
N ARG A 80 16.28 -51.53 -11.23
CA ARG A 80 15.13 -50.69 -10.90
C ARG A 80 15.24 -50.20 -9.45
N PRO A 81 15.45 -48.90 -9.19
CA PRO A 81 15.40 -48.32 -7.85
C PRO A 81 13.96 -48.28 -7.33
N HIS A 82 13.81 -48.16 -6.02
CA HIS A 82 12.52 -47.94 -5.37
C HIS A 82 12.00 -46.51 -5.60
N GLN A 83 12.90 -45.52 -5.59
CA GLN A 83 12.62 -44.11 -5.78
C GLN A 83 13.48 -43.55 -6.92
N ALA A 84 12.83 -42.91 -7.87
CA ALA A 84 13.49 -42.13 -8.91
C ALA A 84 12.65 -40.87 -9.16
N PHE A 85 13.16 -39.72 -8.75
CA PHE A 85 12.46 -38.43 -8.86
C PHE A 85 13.33 -37.35 -9.51
N LEU A 86 12.70 -36.53 -10.32
CA LEU A 86 13.23 -35.25 -10.79
C LEU A 86 12.60 -34.16 -9.92
N THR A 87 13.38 -33.61 -9.00
CA THR A 87 12.93 -32.56 -8.08
C THR A 87 13.34 -31.20 -8.62
N LEU A 88 12.36 -30.34 -8.89
CA LEU A 88 12.56 -28.95 -9.25
C LEU A 88 12.54 -28.09 -7.98
N HIS A 89 13.61 -27.34 -7.73
CA HIS A 89 13.78 -26.49 -6.57
C HIS A 89 13.95 -25.01 -6.98
N GLU A 90 13.08 -24.14 -6.47
CA GLU A 90 13.22 -22.70 -6.63
C GLU A 90 13.98 -22.10 -5.44
N PRO A 91 15.21 -21.57 -5.64
CA PRO A 91 16.08 -21.18 -4.52
C PRO A 91 15.61 -19.93 -3.75
N LYS A 92 14.75 -19.09 -4.33
CA LYS A 92 14.28 -17.85 -3.68
C LYS A 92 13.12 -18.08 -2.72
N THR A 93 12.16 -18.90 -3.15
CA THR A 93 10.94 -19.21 -2.39
C THR A 93 11.11 -20.46 -1.53
N GLY A 94 12.09 -21.32 -1.85
CA GLY A 94 12.28 -22.62 -1.25
C GLY A 94 11.26 -23.66 -1.72
N LEU A 95 10.47 -23.36 -2.77
CA LEU A 95 9.46 -24.27 -3.30
C LEU A 95 10.14 -25.45 -3.99
N GLU A 96 9.71 -26.67 -3.65
CA GLU A 96 10.14 -27.91 -4.30
C GLU A 96 8.94 -28.71 -4.80
N GLU A 97 9.08 -29.27 -5.99
CA GLU A 97 8.11 -30.21 -6.57
C GLU A 97 8.87 -31.40 -7.18
N SER A 98 8.37 -32.61 -6.99
CA SER A 98 9.06 -33.83 -7.43
C SER A 98 8.24 -34.60 -8.46
N PHE A 99 8.83 -34.85 -9.62
CA PHE A 99 8.23 -35.61 -10.71
C PHE A 99 8.79 -37.03 -10.78
N VAL A 100 7.90 -38.01 -10.89
CA VAL A 100 8.27 -39.43 -10.84
C VAL A 100 8.77 -39.92 -12.18
N PHE A 101 9.88 -40.66 -12.18
CA PHE A 101 10.32 -41.37 -13.37
C PHE A 101 9.51 -42.65 -13.59
N ASN A 102 9.15 -42.92 -14.84
CA ASN A 102 8.68 -44.23 -15.25
C ASN A 102 9.88 -45.14 -15.48
N VAL A 103 10.15 -46.04 -14.53
CA VAL A 103 11.31 -46.94 -14.56
C VAL A 103 10.89 -48.36 -14.92
N LYS A 104 11.50 -48.91 -15.98
CA LYS A 104 11.33 -50.31 -16.39
C LYS A 104 12.21 -51.23 -15.56
N GLU A 105 11.91 -52.53 -15.60
CA GLU A 105 12.73 -53.56 -14.94
C GLU A 105 14.19 -53.58 -15.42
N SER A 106 14.44 -53.15 -16.66
CA SER A 106 15.78 -52.97 -17.23
C SER A 106 16.57 -51.76 -16.71
N GLY A 107 16.07 -51.05 -15.68
CA GLY A 107 16.68 -49.82 -15.16
C GLY A 107 16.46 -48.58 -16.04
N LYS A 108 15.86 -48.72 -17.23
CA LYS A 108 15.56 -47.57 -18.10
C LYS A 108 14.44 -46.71 -17.48
N ALA A 109 14.78 -45.48 -17.16
CA ALA A 109 13.93 -44.46 -16.55
C ALA A 109 13.59 -43.36 -17.56
N LYS A 110 12.33 -42.92 -17.59
CA LYS A 110 11.87 -41.83 -18.43
C LYS A 110 10.95 -40.89 -17.65
N VAL A 111 11.19 -39.58 -17.76
CA VAL A 111 10.27 -38.53 -17.34
C VAL A 111 10.06 -37.54 -18.48
N GLU A 112 8.84 -37.04 -18.63
CA GLU A 112 8.43 -36.10 -19.67
C GLU A 112 7.58 -35.01 -19.01
N LEU A 113 7.98 -33.75 -19.17
CA LEU A 113 7.38 -32.59 -18.53
C LEU A 113 7.12 -31.52 -19.58
N SER A 114 5.90 -30.98 -19.56
CA SER A 114 5.53 -29.78 -20.31
C SER A 114 5.21 -28.63 -19.34
N GLN A 115 5.11 -27.40 -19.84
CA GLN A 115 4.71 -26.27 -18.99
C GLN A 115 3.32 -26.44 -18.34
N LYS A 116 2.46 -27.30 -18.88
CA LYS A 116 1.13 -27.59 -18.31
C LYS A 116 1.19 -28.45 -17.06
N ASP A 117 2.26 -29.25 -16.93
CA ASP A 117 2.47 -30.16 -15.81
C ASP A 117 3.15 -29.45 -14.63
N LEU A 118 3.62 -28.22 -14.83
CA LEU A 118 4.29 -27.42 -13.81
C LEU A 118 3.29 -26.59 -13.00
N PRO A 119 3.42 -26.57 -11.66
CA PRO A 119 2.72 -25.63 -10.80
C PRO A 119 2.91 -24.17 -11.26
N PHE A 120 1.88 -23.34 -11.07
CA PHE A 120 1.89 -21.94 -11.51
C PHE A 120 3.05 -21.13 -10.90
N GLN A 121 3.52 -21.51 -9.70
CA GLN A 121 4.61 -20.85 -9.00
C GLN A 121 5.92 -20.93 -9.78
N PHE A 122 6.22 -22.07 -10.42
CA PHE A 122 7.39 -22.18 -11.29
C PHE A 122 7.21 -21.39 -12.59
N LEU A 123 5.98 -21.27 -13.09
CA LEU A 123 5.68 -20.46 -14.27
C LEU A 123 5.84 -18.95 -14.01
N THR A 124 5.78 -18.50 -12.75
CA THR A 124 6.05 -17.11 -12.34
C THR A 124 7.46 -16.89 -11.80
N ALA A 125 8.30 -17.93 -11.73
CA ALA A 125 9.64 -17.83 -11.19
C ALA A 125 10.52 -16.92 -12.07
N SER A 126 11.11 -15.89 -11.45
CA SER A 126 12.05 -14.99 -12.14
C SER A 126 13.49 -15.52 -12.13
N ALA A 127 13.81 -16.45 -11.23
CA ALA A 127 15.14 -17.05 -11.13
C ALA A 127 15.17 -18.44 -11.82
N PRO A 128 16.33 -18.89 -12.30
CA PRO A 128 16.49 -20.26 -12.78
C PRO A 128 16.14 -21.28 -11.69
N ILE A 129 15.39 -22.31 -12.06
CA ILE A 129 14.94 -23.39 -11.19
C ILE A 129 15.98 -24.51 -11.24
N GLN A 130 16.40 -25.01 -10.08
CA GLN A 130 17.41 -26.07 -9.98
C GLN A 130 16.76 -27.43 -10.14
N ALA A 131 17.16 -28.20 -11.14
CA ALA A 131 16.69 -29.57 -11.34
C ALA A 131 17.65 -30.55 -10.66
N LYS A 132 17.18 -31.19 -9.59
CA LYS A 132 17.90 -32.20 -8.83
C LYS A 132 17.38 -33.59 -9.18
N LEU A 133 18.27 -34.56 -9.28
CA LEU A 133 17.92 -35.95 -9.54
C LEU A 133 18.10 -36.76 -8.26
N LEU A 134 17.05 -37.47 -7.86
CA LEU A 134 17.05 -38.39 -6.73
C LEU A 134 16.88 -39.82 -7.24
N ILE A 135 17.84 -40.70 -6.95
CA ILE A 135 17.75 -42.15 -7.17
C ILE A 135 18.09 -42.84 -5.86
N ALA A 136 17.15 -43.60 -5.32
CA ALA A 136 17.34 -44.32 -4.06
C ALA A 136 16.56 -45.64 -4.07
N SER A 137 17.06 -46.61 -3.31
CA SER A 137 16.35 -47.86 -3.08
C SER A 137 16.51 -48.29 -1.62
N PHE A 138 15.72 -49.26 -1.18
CA PHE A 138 15.94 -49.90 0.11
C PHE A 138 17.23 -50.73 0.06
N GLY A 139 18.04 -50.67 1.11
CA GLY A 139 19.29 -51.44 1.20
C GLY A 139 20.41 -50.64 1.88
N SER A 140 21.63 -51.17 1.79
CA SER A 140 22.85 -50.54 2.30
C SER A 140 23.55 -49.64 1.27
N SER A 141 22.93 -49.44 0.10
CA SER A 141 23.52 -48.69 -1.01
C SER A 141 23.25 -47.19 -0.86
N ASP A 142 24.26 -46.36 -1.09
CA ASP A 142 24.15 -44.90 -0.99
C ASP A 142 23.22 -44.33 -2.06
N ALA A 143 22.34 -43.41 -1.64
CA ALA A 143 21.41 -42.74 -2.53
C ALA A 143 22.11 -41.67 -3.38
N TYR A 144 21.69 -41.56 -4.64
CA TYR A 144 22.10 -40.48 -5.53
C TYR A 144 21.18 -39.28 -5.34
N TYR A 145 21.72 -38.15 -4.88
CA TYR A 145 20.99 -36.89 -4.83
C TYR A 145 21.89 -35.72 -5.22
N THR A 146 21.74 -35.22 -6.45
CA THR A 146 22.61 -34.15 -6.96
C THR A 146 21.88 -33.18 -7.87
N HIS A 147 22.40 -31.96 -7.97
CA HIS A 147 21.93 -30.95 -8.90
C HIS A 147 22.45 -31.24 -10.31
N ALA A 148 21.54 -31.51 -11.25
CA ALA A 148 21.89 -31.93 -12.61
C ALA A 148 22.01 -30.73 -13.57
N PHE A 149 21.02 -29.83 -13.60
CA PHE A 149 20.96 -28.69 -14.50
C PHE A 149 20.03 -27.57 -14.00
N ASP A 150 20.26 -26.35 -14.49
CA ASP A 150 19.39 -25.20 -14.25
C ASP A 150 18.35 -25.07 -15.37
N LEU A 151 17.07 -24.95 -15.00
CA LEU A 151 15.92 -24.80 -15.89
C LEU A 151 15.38 -23.38 -15.84
N THR A 152 15.31 -22.71 -16.98
CA THR A 152 14.70 -21.39 -17.14
C THR A 152 13.43 -21.51 -17.95
N ILE A 153 12.29 -21.12 -17.38
CA ILE A 153 10.98 -21.21 -18.03
C ILE A 153 10.71 -19.91 -18.79
N SER A 154 10.49 -20.00 -20.10
CA SER A 154 10.14 -18.87 -20.95
C SER A 154 8.65 -18.92 -21.25
N ARG A 155 7.93 -17.87 -20.87
CA ARG A 155 6.48 -17.75 -21.05
C ARG A 155 6.14 -16.80 -22.20
N ASP A 156 5.05 -17.08 -22.90
CA ASP A 156 4.38 -16.09 -23.76
C ASP A 156 3.62 -15.08 -22.87
N PRO A 157 3.94 -13.77 -22.94
CA PRO A 157 3.26 -12.74 -22.17
C PRO A 157 1.78 -12.55 -22.55
N ASN A 158 1.34 -13.01 -23.73
CA ASN A 158 -0.04 -12.84 -24.20
C ASN A 158 -1.02 -13.88 -23.64
N VAL A 159 -0.52 -14.96 -23.03
CA VAL A 159 -1.36 -15.96 -22.40
C VAL A 159 -1.53 -15.58 -20.92
N PRO A 160 -2.75 -15.37 -20.39
CA PRO A 160 -2.95 -15.08 -18.98
C PRO A 160 -2.67 -16.31 -18.10
N LEU A 161 -2.08 -16.10 -16.92
CA LEU A 161 -1.99 -17.11 -15.86
C LEU A 161 -3.24 -17.04 -15.01
N SER A 162 -3.89 -18.18 -14.78
CA SER A 162 -4.80 -18.35 -13.66
C SER A 162 -3.97 -18.51 -12.37
N THR A 163 -3.43 -17.41 -11.84
CA THR A 163 -2.81 -17.41 -10.51
C THR A 163 -3.94 -17.45 -9.47
N PRO A 164 -4.01 -18.49 -8.62
CA PRO A 164 -4.94 -18.50 -7.50
C PRO A 164 -4.73 -17.28 -6.60
N GLU A 165 -5.80 -16.84 -5.93
CA GLU A 165 -5.68 -15.82 -4.89
C GLU A 165 -4.64 -16.27 -3.85
N ALA A 166 -3.78 -15.33 -3.43
CA ALA A 166 -2.76 -15.64 -2.45
C ALA A 166 -3.43 -16.18 -1.18
N PRO A 167 -2.94 -17.31 -0.62
CA PRO A 167 -3.55 -17.87 0.58
C PRO A 167 -3.52 -16.84 1.71
N LEU A 168 -4.59 -16.80 2.51
CA LEU A 168 -4.69 -15.93 3.67
C LEU A 168 -3.49 -16.18 4.60
N ARG A 169 -2.56 -15.22 4.64
CA ARG A 169 -1.37 -15.30 5.47
C ARG A 169 -1.57 -14.41 6.69
N TYR A 170 -1.71 -15.03 7.86
CA TYR A 170 -1.79 -14.32 9.12
C TYR A 170 -0.45 -13.62 9.39
N GLY A 171 -0.47 -12.29 9.41
CA GLY A 171 0.69 -11.44 9.63
C GLY A 171 0.26 -10.03 10.07
N LYS A 172 1.24 -9.20 10.42
CA LYS A 172 0.98 -7.80 10.77
C LYS A 172 0.44 -7.07 9.54
N LEU A 173 -0.76 -6.50 9.65
CA LEU A 173 -1.34 -5.63 8.62
C LEU A 173 -0.66 -4.26 8.60
N SER A 174 -0.76 -3.58 7.47
CA SER A 174 -0.31 -2.19 7.35
C SER A 174 -1.13 -1.27 8.27
N GLU A 175 -0.47 -0.29 8.86
CA GLU A 175 -1.12 0.75 9.67
C GLU A 175 -1.99 1.65 8.79
N ILE A 176 -3.17 2.03 9.30
CA ILE A 176 -4.13 2.90 8.62
C ILE A 176 -4.07 4.29 9.25
N ASN A 177 -3.76 5.31 8.44
CA ASN A 177 -3.73 6.70 8.87
C ASN A 177 -5.01 7.43 8.43
N HIS A 178 -5.65 8.14 9.36
CA HIS A 178 -6.78 9.00 9.02
C HIS A 178 -6.30 10.28 8.32
N ILE A 179 -6.87 10.59 7.14
CA ILE A 179 -6.54 11.79 6.39
C ILE A 179 -7.58 12.87 6.70
N PHE A 180 -7.17 13.92 7.41
CA PHE A 180 -8.01 15.07 7.67
C PHE A 180 -8.29 15.87 6.40
N ARG A 181 -9.43 16.56 6.38
CA ARG A 181 -9.76 17.51 5.32
C ARG A 181 -8.76 18.67 5.35
N SER A 182 -8.36 19.15 4.18
CA SER A 182 -7.54 20.35 4.08
C SER A 182 -8.28 21.60 4.54
N ASP A 183 -7.55 22.51 5.16
CA ASP A 183 -8.11 23.80 5.60
C ASP A 183 -8.62 24.63 4.41
N PRO A 184 -9.72 25.39 4.58
CA PRO A 184 -10.20 26.29 3.55
C PRO A 184 -9.18 27.41 3.30
N LYS A 185 -9.01 27.79 2.02
CA LYS A 185 -8.10 28.88 1.63
C LYS A 185 -8.79 30.23 1.76
N SER A 186 -8.20 31.15 2.50
CA SER A 186 -8.62 32.56 2.60
C SER A 186 -7.95 33.46 1.55
N PRO A 187 -8.58 34.57 1.14
CA PRO A 187 -7.99 35.53 0.20
C PRO A 187 -6.80 36.30 0.79
N PRO A 188 -5.96 36.95 -0.05
CA PRO A 188 -4.85 37.78 0.42
C PRO A 188 -5.33 38.97 1.27
N THR A 189 -4.70 39.20 2.43
CA THR A 189 -5.06 40.26 3.39
C THR A 189 -5.03 41.66 2.76
N ILE A 190 -4.11 41.91 1.84
CA ILE A 190 -3.98 43.19 1.13
C ILE A 190 -5.28 43.50 0.36
N LEU A 191 -5.82 42.50 -0.33
CA LEU A 191 -7.03 42.67 -1.13
C LEU A 191 -8.22 42.99 -0.23
N SER A 192 -8.41 42.25 0.85
CA SER A 192 -9.43 42.53 1.86
C SER A 192 -9.28 43.93 2.45
N GLY A 193 -8.05 44.35 2.79
CA GLY A 193 -7.77 45.67 3.35
C GLY A 193 -8.13 46.84 2.42
N VAL A 194 -7.82 46.72 1.12
CA VAL A 194 -8.17 47.74 0.11
C VAL A 194 -9.69 47.94 0.04
N PHE A 195 -10.47 46.86 -0.01
CA PHE A 195 -11.93 46.96 -0.06
C PHE A 195 -12.53 47.48 1.25
N THR A 196 -11.97 47.11 2.41
CA THR A 196 -12.39 47.70 3.69
C THR A 196 -12.16 49.21 3.71
N LEU A 197 -11.00 49.69 3.24
CA LEU A 197 -10.72 51.12 3.14
C LEU A 197 -11.65 51.83 2.13
N ALA A 198 -11.97 51.19 1.01
CA ALA A 198 -12.91 51.74 0.04
C ALA A 198 -14.31 51.93 0.64
N ILE A 199 -14.80 50.95 1.43
CA ILE A 199 -16.08 51.06 2.14
C ILE A 199 -16.03 52.18 3.19
N LEU A 200 -14.94 52.27 3.95
CA LEU A 200 -14.77 53.35 4.93
C LEU A 200 -14.70 54.73 4.26
N ALA A 201 -14.14 54.84 3.06
CA ALA A 201 -14.08 56.09 2.29
C ALA A 201 -15.45 56.57 1.78
N CYS A 202 -16.46 55.69 1.69
CA CYS A 202 -17.83 56.09 1.37
C CYS A 202 -18.45 56.98 2.46
N LEU A 203 -18.04 56.84 3.73
CA LEU A 203 -18.55 57.66 4.83
C LEU A 203 -18.18 59.15 4.71
N PRO A 204 -16.90 59.55 4.57
CA PRO A 204 -16.55 60.95 4.35
C PRO A 204 -17.09 61.48 3.03
N ALA A 205 -17.19 60.64 1.99
CA ALA A 205 -17.85 61.04 0.74
C ALA A 205 -19.33 61.41 0.95
N LEU A 206 -20.06 60.62 1.74
CA LEU A 206 -21.45 60.92 2.12
C LEU A 206 -21.56 62.22 2.92
N VAL A 207 -20.71 62.40 3.94
CA VAL A 207 -20.68 63.63 4.75
C VAL A 207 -20.34 64.85 3.88
N GLY A 208 -19.37 64.74 2.98
CA GLY A 208 -19.02 65.77 2.01
C GLY A 208 -20.20 66.10 1.08
N GLY A 209 -20.93 65.10 0.62
CA GLY A 209 -22.16 65.27 -0.17
C GLY A 209 -23.26 66.03 0.59
N TRP A 210 -23.49 65.73 1.86
CA TRP A 210 -24.44 66.47 2.69
C TRP A 210 -24.03 67.94 2.89
N LEU A 211 -22.74 68.19 3.14
CA LEU A 211 -22.23 69.55 3.27
C LEU A 211 -22.35 70.33 1.96
N PHE A 212 -22.07 69.68 0.82
CA PHE A 212 -22.24 70.28 -0.51
C PHE A 212 -23.71 70.65 -0.80
N LEU A 213 -24.67 69.82 -0.34
CA LEU A 213 -26.10 70.07 -0.47
C LEU A 213 -26.65 71.08 0.57
N GLY A 214 -25.81 71.62 1.45
CA GLY A 214 -26.22 72.63 2.44
C GLY A 214 -26.89 72.08 3.69
N ALA A 215 -26.67 70.81 4.03
CA ALA A 215 -27.15 70.24 5.30
C ALA A 215 -26.57 71.03 6.48
N ASN A 216 -27.43 71.39 7.44
CA ASN A 216 -27.06 72.27 8.55
C ASN A 216 -27.79 71.91 9.85
N PHE A 217 -27.32 72.47 10.96
CA PHE A 217 -27.86 72.26 12.31
C PHE A 217 -28.61 73.49 12.86
N SER A 218 -29.11 74.38 11.99
CA SER A 218 -29.69 75.68 12.38
C SER A 218 -30.88 75.58 13.35
N HIS A 219 -31.62 74.47 13.31
CA HIS A 219 -32.79 74.23 14.18
C HIS A 219 -32.47 73.46 15.47
N LEU A 220 -31.21 73.08 15.68
CA LEU A 220 -30.80 72.34 16.88
C LEU A 220 -30.97 73.19 18.16
N PRO A 221 -30.55 74.46 18.23
CA PRO A 221 -30.78 75.29 19.42
C PRO A 221 -32.26 75.49 19.73
N LYS A 222 -33.11 75.63 18.69
CA LYS A 222 -34.56 75.76 18.84
C LYS A 222 -35.18 74.48 19.41
N ALA A 223 -34.77 73.31 18.92
CA ALA A 223 -35.22 72.02 19.44
C ALA A 223 -34.82 71.83 20.92
N MET A 224 -33.58 72.19 21.26
CA MET A 224 -33.06 72.08 22.62
C MET A 224 -33.71 73.05 23.61
N ASN A 225 -34.10 74.24 23.17
CA ASN A 225 -34.82 75.18 24.03
C ASN A 225 -36.29 74.75 24.24
N ALA A 226 -36.95 74.20 23.22
CA ALA A 226 -38.36 73.83 23.29
C ALA A 226 -38.61 72.54 24.08
N ALA A 227 -37.78 71.51 23.87
CA ALA A 227 -37.95 70.22 24.52
C ALA A 227 -36.61 69.49 24.73
N PRO A 228 -35.74 70.00 25.64
CA PRO A 228 -34.36 69.52 25.80
C PRO A 228 -34.31 68.04 26.19
N VAL A 229 -35.12 67.64 27.17
CA VAL A 229 -35.10 66.28 27.74
C VAL A 229 -35.56 65.25 26.73
N SER A 230 -36.64 65.53 25.98
CA SER A 230 -37.16 64.56 25.01
C SER A 230 -36.21 64.35 23.84
N HIS A 231 -35.62 65.41 23.30
CA HIS A 231 -34.67 65.31 22.18
C HIS A 231 -33.35 64.66 22.61
N ALA A 232 -32.83 65.00 23.80
CA ALA A 232 -31.63 64.39 24.35
C ALA A 232 -31.81 62.89 24.65
N LEU A 233 -32.92 62.51 25.31
CA LEU A 233 -33.21 61.10 25.58
C LEU A 233 -33.53 60.32 24.30
N PHE A 234 -34.21 60.93 23.33
CA PHE A 234 -34.51 60.26 22.07
C PHE A 234 -33.24 59.98 21.28
N PHE A 235 -32.39 60.99 21.05
CA PHE A 235 -31.12 60.79 20.35
C PHE A 235 -30.18 59.87 21.14
N GLY A 236 -30.08 60.05 22.46
CA GLY A 236 -29.30 59.20 23.35
C GLY A 236 -29.76 57.73 23.32
N SER A 237 -31.07 57.49 23.21
CA SER A 237 -31.62 56.13 23.10
C SER A 237 -31.27 55.46 21.77
N ILE A 238 -31.19 56.21 20.67
CA ILE A 238 -30.74 55.69 19.37
C ILE A 238 -29.27 55.29 19.46
N VAL A 239 -28.41 56.18 19.97
CA VAL A 239 -26.97 55.89 20.17
C VAL A 239 -26.76 54.71 21.13
N ALA A 240 -27.52 54.65 22.22
CA ALA A 240 -27.46 53.55 23.17
C ALA A 240 -27.91 52.22 22.57
N MET A 241 -28.93 52.22 21.70
CA MET A 241 -29.38 51.03 20.99
C MET A 241 -28.30 50.50 20.04
N GLU A 242 -27.67 51.38 19.26
CA GLU A 242 -26.53 51.01 18.39
C GLU A 242 -25.36 50.42 19.20
N PHE A 243 -25.09 50.99 20.38
CA PHE A 243 -24.07 50.44 21.28
C PHE A 243 -24.45 49.04 21.81
N VAL A 244 -25.72 48.80 22.14
CA VAL A 244 -26.18 47.46 22.54
C VAL A 244 -26.03 46.47 21.38
N PHE A 245 -26.30 46.86 20.13
CA PHE A 245 -26.05 46.00 18.97
C PHE A 245 -24.56 45.75 18.72
N PHE A 246 -23.70 46.75 18.96
CA PHE A 246 -22.26 46.54 18.92
C PHE A 246 -21.80 45.53 19.99
N LEU A 247 -22.32 45.64 21.22
CA LEU A 247 -22.02 44.68 22.28
C LEU A 247 -22.53 43.28 21.94
N TYR A 248 -23.70 43.16 21.31
CA TYR A 248 -24.22 41.88 20.80
C TYR A 248 -23.29 41.25 19.75
N TYR A 249 -22.82 42.04 18.80
CA TYR A 249 -21.88 41.59 17.78
C TYR A 249 -20.55 41.12 18.39
N SER A 250 -20.04 41.84 19.40
CA SER A 250 -18.71 41.59 19.94
C SER A 250 -18.66 40.55 21.06
N SER A 251 -19.64 40.50 21.97
CA SER A 251 -19.49 39.75 23.23
C SER A 251 -20.77 39.30 23.94
N TRP A 252 -21.89 40.04 23.83
CA TRP A 252 -23.11 39.75 24.58
C TRP A 252 -23.98 38.70 23.88
N THR A 253 -24.66 37.89 24.69
CA THR A 253 -25.64 36.89 24.20
C THR A 253 -27.04 37.51 24.07
N LEU A 254 -27.94 36.82 23.35
CA LEU A 254 -29.30 37.30 23.07
C LEU A 254 -30.07 37.69 24.35
N PHE A 255 -30.00 36.87 25.40
CA PHE A 255 -30.73 37.13 26.65
C PHE A 255 -30.11 38.26 27.50
N GLN A 256 -28.83 38.60 27.27
CA GLN A 256 -28.19 39.74 27.91
C GLN A 256 -28.59 41.07 27.25
N ILE A 257 -28.82 41.06 25.93
CA ILE A 257 -29.20 42.28 25.19
C ILE A 257 -30.69 42.61 25.31
N LEU A 258 -31.55 41.59 25.48
CA LEU A 258 -33.00 41.75 25.46
C LEU A 258 -33.53 42.72 26.53
N PRO A 259 -33.13 42.61 27.83
CA PRO A 259 -33.62 43.55 28.85
C PRO A 259 -33.15 45.00 28.62
N PRO A 260 -31.84 45.27 28.38
CA PRO A 260 -31.38 46.62 28.04
C PRO A 260 -32.02 47.18 26.77
N ALA A 261 -32.15 46.38 25.71
CA ALA A 261 -32.81 46.81 24.47
C ALA A 261 -34.29 47.11 24.71
N GLY A 262 -34.99 46.32 25.52
CA GLY A 262 -36.37 46.59 25.93
C GLY A 262 -36.49 47.92 26.68
N LEU A 263 -35.62 48.16 27.67
CA LEU A 263 -35.59 49.41 28.43
C LEU A 263 -35.28 50.61 27.52
N ILE A 264 -34.20 50.56 26.74
CA ILE A 264 -33.81 51.64 25.81
C ILE A 264 -34.92 51.87 24.79
N GLY A 265 -35.55 50.81 24.27
CA GLY A 265 -36.68 50.89 23.34
C GLY A 265 -37.89 51.61 23.94
N THR A 266 -38.24 51.32 25.20
CA THR A 266 -39.32 52.07 25.89
C THR A 266 -38.97 53.54 26.08
N VAL A 267 -37.73 53.87 26.45
CA VAL A 267 -37.26 55.25 26.56
C VAL A 267 -37.32 55.96 25.20
N ALA A 268 -36.86 55.29 24.13
CA ALA A 268 -36.91 55.81 22.76
C ALA A 268 -38.34 56.10 22.32
N PHE A 269 -39.28 55.18 22.60
CA PHE A 269 -40.69 55.34 22.24
C PHE A 269 -41.36 56.53 22.93
N LEU A 270 -41.18 56.66 24.25
CA LEU A 270 -41.78 57.73 25.03
C LEU A 270 -41.16 59.10 24.72
N SER A 271 -39.83 59.18 24.68
CA SER A 271 -39.11 60.42 24.39
C SER A 271 -39.27 60.85 22.92
N GLY A 272 -39.25 59.88 22.00
CA GLY A 272 -39.44 60.10 20.56
C GLY A 272 -40.81 60.64 20.22
N SER A 273 -41.86 60.12 20.86
CA SER A 273 -43.23 60.64 20.66
C SER A 273 -43.35 62.13 21.01
N LYS A 274 -42.65 62.58 22.06
CA LYS A 274 -42.61 63.99 22.47
C LYS A 274 -41.69 64.84 21.57
N ALA A 275 -40.52 64.32 21.22
CA ALA A 275 -39.57 64.99 20.33
C ALA A 275 -40.15 65.22 18.92
N LEU A 276 -40.78 64.20 18.34
CA LEU A 276 -41.43 64.28 17.03
C LEU A 276 -42.69 65.15 17.07
N GLY A 277 -43.43 65.16 18.18
CA GLY A 277 -44.56 66.07 18.37
C GLY A 277 -44.13 67.54 18.36
N GLU A 278 -43.00 67.86 18.99
CA GLU A 278 -42.42 69.21 18.95
C GLU A 278 -41.94 69.57 17.54
N VAL A 279 -41.33 68.65 16.80
CA VAL A 279 -40.96 68.84 15.37
C VAL A 279 -42.20 69.16 14.54
N GLN A 280 -43.30 68.44 14.77
CA GLN A 280 -44.57 68.69 14.09
C GLN A 280 -45.13 70.08 14.42
N GLN A 281 -45.08 70.51 15.69
CA GLN A 281 -45.52 71.85 16.11
C GLN A 281 -44.69 72.95 15.45
N ARG A 282 -43.36 72.80 15.37
CA ARG A 282 -42.49 73.74 14.65
C ARG A 282 -42.88 73.86 13.18
N ARG A 283 -43.15 72.73 12.52
CA ARG A 283 -43.61 72.70 11.14
C ARG A 283 -44.95 73.43 10.95
N LEU A 284 -45.90 73.26 11.89
CA LEU A 284 -47.19 73.93 11.86
C LEU A 284 -47.07 75.44 12.13
N ALA A 285 -46.08 75.85 12.92
CA ALA A 285 -45.74 77.26 13.17
C ALA A 285 -44.96 77.92 12.01
N GLY A 286 -44.76 77.23 10.88
CA GLY A 286 -44.05 77.75 9.71
C GLY A 286 -42.52 77.74 9.84
N LEU A 287 -41.98 77.14 10.90
CA LEU A 287 -40.54 76.97 11.08
C LEU A 287 -40.10 75.68 10.37
N ARG A 288 -39.52 75.82 9.17
CA ARG A 288 -38.90 74.73 8.40
C ARG A 288 -37.39 74.89 8.35
#